data_AF-Q5D196-F1
#
_entry.id   AF-Q5D196-F1
#
_cell.length_a   1.000
_cell.length_b   1.000
_cell.length_c   1.000
_cell.angle_alpha   90.00
_cell.angle_beta   90.00
_cell.angle_gamma   90.00
#
_symmetry.space_group_name_H-M   'P 1'
#
loop_
_entity.id
_entity.type
_entity.pdbx_description
1 polymer ?
#
loop_
_entity_poly.entity_id
_entity_poly.type
_entity_poly.pdbx_seq_one_letter_code
_entity_poly.pdbx_strand_id
1 'polypeptide(L)'
;GITSAEDKEYGVLNNSKYIPTNGNTVGYTFEGIDGLVLGANYLLAQQRNAHGSTAGEVVAQVISNGVQVGAKYDANNIIAGIAYGRTNYREDLAKPEDKSGKKQQVNGALSTLGYRFSDLGLLVSLDSGYAKTKNYKDKHEKRYFV
;
A
#
# COMPACT_ATOMS: atom_id res chain seq x y z
N GLY A 1 -23.62 -6.31 -7.10
CA GLY A 1 -22.98 -6.84 -5.89
C GLY A 1 -22.02 -5.80 -5.38
N ILE A 2 -22.10 -5.44 -4.10
CA ILE A 2 -21.18 -4.50 -3.49
C ILE A 2 -19.91 -5.31 -3.21
N THR A 3 -18.90 -5.19 -4.07
CA THR A 3 -17.61 -5.83 -3.82
C THR A 3 -17.04 -5.20 -2.56
N SER A 4 -17.01 -5.97 -1.47
CA SER A 4 -16.22 -5.60 -0.29
C SER A 4 -14.80 -5.38 -0.76
N ALA A 5 -14.17 -4.32 -0.29
CA ALA A 5 -12.79 -4.05 -0.60
C ALA A 5 -11.92 -5.17 0.00
N GLU A 6 -11.64 -6.18 -0.81
CA GLU A 6 -10.67 -7.20 -0.46
C GLU A 6 -9.28 -6.57 -0.60
N ASP A 7 -8.56 -6.59 0.51
CA ASP A 7 -7.14 -6.35 0.55
C ASP A 7 -6.45 -7.44 -0.28
N LYS A 8 -6.22 -7.20 -1.57
CA LYS A 8 -5.46 -8.14 -2.38
C LYS A 8 -3.99 -8.00 -1.99
N GLU A 9 -3.51 -8.96 -1.19
CA GLU A 9 -2.10 -9.21 -0.98
C GLU A 9 -1.41 -9.37 -2.35
N TYR A 10 -0.76 -8.31 -2.83
CA TYR A 10 0.11 -8.33 -4.01
C TYR A 10 1.45 -9.07 -3.77
N GLY A 11 1.64 -9.68 -2.60
CA GLY A 11 2.81 -10.47 -2.20
C GLY A 11 2.39 -11.84 -1.66
N VAL A 12 3.35 -12.76 -1.48
CA VAL A 12 3.08 -14.10 -0.91
C VAL A 12 2.90 -14.04 0.62
N LEU A 13 3.37 -12.96 1.25
CA LEU A 13 3.27 -12.70 2.69
C LEU A 13 2.35 -11.51 3.00
N ASN A 14 1.84 -11.48 4.24
CA ASN A 14 0.81 -10.52 4.64
C ASN A 14 1.25 -9.06 4.51
N ASN A 15 0.51 -8.31 3.68
CA ASN A 15 0.94 -7.00 3.20
C ASN A 15 0.70 -5.82 4.17
N SER A 16 0.02 -6.08 5.29
CA SER A 16 -0.40 -5.07 6.29
C SER A 16 0.76 -4.29 6.93
N LYS A 17 2.01 -4.74 6.77
CA LYS A 17 3.22 -4.07 7.25
C LYS A 17 3.85 -3.10 6.24
N TYR A 18 3.52 -3.25 4.95
CA TYR A 18 4.19 -2.55 3.83
C TYR A 18 3.30 -1.47 3.22
N ILE A 19 2.01 -1.72 3.22
CA ILE A 19 0.97 -0.82 2.76
C ILE A 19 -0.12 -0.84 3.85
N PRO A 20 -0.57 0.32 4.35
CA PRO A 20 -1.70 0.34 5.28
C PRO A 20 -2.95 -0.17 4.57
N THR A 21 -3.43 -1.34 4.97
CA THR A 21 -4.59 -2.00 4.35
C THR A 21 -5.85 -1.99 5.20
N ASN A 22 -5.74 -1.51 6.45
CA ASN A 22 -6.90 -1.21 7.29
C ASN A 22 -7.47 0.17 6.94
N GLY A 23 -8.63 0.20 6.29
CA GLY A 23 -9.40 1.41 6.07
C GLY A 23 -10.50 1.24 5.03
N ASN A 24 -11.35 2.26 4.90
CA ASN A 24 -12.31 2.37 3.80
C ASN A 24 -11.54 2.44 2.48
N THR A 25 -11.47 1.35 1.74
CA THR A 25 -10.81 1.27 0.44
C THR A 25 -11.85 1.05 -0.66
N VAL A 26 -11.57 1.55 -1.86
CA VAL A 26 -12.33 1.23 -3.06
C VAL A 26 -11.33 0.69 -4.07
N GLY A 27 -11.57 -0.52 -4.55
CA GLY A 27 -10.67 -1.23 -5.43
C GLY A 27 -11.33 -1.64 -6.74
N TYR A 28 -10.54 -1.67 -7.80
CA TYR A 28 -10.89 -2.31 -9.06
C TYR A 28 -9.85 -3.38 -9.37
N THR A 29 -10.32 -4.55 -9.77
CA THR A 29 -9.49 -5.66 -10.24
C THR A 29 -9.92 -6.04 -11.63
N PHE A 30 -8.94 -6.20 -12.52
CA PHE A 30 -9.15 -6.68 -13.88
C PHE A 30 -8.44 -8.02 -14.07
N GLU A 31 -9.21 -9.02 -14.51
CA GLU A 31 -8.78 -10.40 -14.73
C GLU A 31 -9.19 -10.85 -16.15
N GLY A 32 -8.93 -10.02 -17.15
CA GLY A 32 -9.32 -10.29 -18.54
C GLY A 32 -8.28 -11.09 -19.35
N ILE A 33 -7.12 -11.40 -18.76
CA ILE A 33 -6.03 -12.14 -19.41
C ILE A 33 -5.65 -13.30 -18.49
N ASP A 34 -5.56 -14.50 -19.04
CA ASP A 34 -5.23 -15.70 -18.26
C ASP A 34 -3.87 -15.55 -17.56
N GLY A 35 -3.84 -15.95 -16.29
CA GLY A 35 -2.69 -15.77 -15.42
C GLY A 35 -2.35 -14.34 -15.04
N LEU A 36 -2.97 -13.29 -15.60
CA LEU A 36 -2.64 -11.88 -15.30
C LEU A 36 -3.79 -11.17 -14.58
N VAL A 37 -3.48 -10.63 -13.41
CA VAL A 37 -4.36 -9.80 -12.59
C VAL A 37 -3.79 -8.40 -12.51
N LEU A 38 -4.62 -7.39 -12.81
CA LEU A 38 -4.30 -5.98 -12.56
C LEU A 38 -5.19 -5.45 -11.44
N GLY A 39 -4.62 -4.64 -10.54
CA GLY A 39 -5.34 -4.06 -9.41
C GLY A 39 -5.05 -2.57 -9.26
N ALA A 40 -6.07 -1.81 -8.87
CA ALA A 40 -5.94 -0.42 -8.47
C ALA A 40 -6.83 -0.16 -7.26
N ASN A 41 -6.28 0.45 -6.22
CA ASN A 41 -6.99 0.74 -4.97
C ASN A 41 -6.84 2.20 -4.58
N TYR A 42 -7.92 2.80 -4.11
CA TYR A 42 -7.93 4.09 -3.44
C TYR A 42 -8.27 3.89 -1.97
N LEU A 43 -7.41 4.40 -1.09
CA LEU A 43 -7.60 4.39 0.36
C LEU A 43 -8.17 5.74 0.79
N LEU A 44 -9.31 5.73 1.46
CA LEU A 44 -9.91 6.91 2.07
C LEU A 44 -9.27 7.21 3.44
N ALA A 45 -9.56 8.40 3.96
CA ALA A 45 -9.10 8.81 5.28
C ALA A 45 -9.50 7.80 6.36
N GLN A 46 -8.54 7.43 7.21
CA GLN A 46 -8.77 6.40 8.24
C GLN A 46 -9.53 6.92 9.45
N GLN A 47 -9.34 8.19 9.82
CA GLN A 47 -9.96 8.76 11.01
C GLN A 47 -10.35 10.22 10.77
N ARG A 48 -11.56 10.58 11.19
CA ARG A 48 -12.08 11.95 11.17
C ARG A 48 -12.49 12.38 12.58
N ASN A 49 -12.39 13.67 12.88
CA ASN A 49 -12.88 14.22 14.13
C ASN A 49 -14.41 14.06 14.18
N ALA A 50 -14.93 13.49 15.27
CA ALA A 50 -16.36 13.24 15.40
C ALA A 50 -17.14 14.48 15.90
N HIS A 51 -16.49 15.40 16.60
CA HIS A 51 -17.13 16.53 17.28
C HIS A 51 -16.23 17.78 17.24
N GLY A 52 -16.81 18.95 17.52
CA GLY A 52 -16.11 20.23 17.59
C GLY A 52 -16.06 21.00 16.27
N SER A 53 -15.30 22.11 16.23
CA SER A 53 -15.17 23.00 15.07
C SER A 53 -14.48 22.35 13.86
N THR A 54 -13.87 21.18 14.05
CA THR A 54 -13.19 20.40 13.01
C THR A 54 -13.91 19.07 12.72
N ALA A 55 -15.17 18.91 13.16
CA ALA A 55 -15.96 17.71 12.91
C ALA A 55 -16.01 17.39 11.41
N GLY A 56 -15.75 16.12 11.06
CA GLY A 56 -15.65 15.66 9.68
C GLY A 56 -14.28 15.88 9.02
N GLU A 57 -13.38 16.69 9.59
CA GLU A 57 -12.00 16.78 9.10
C GLU A 57 -11.19 15.53 9.48
N VAL A 58 -10.17 15.22 8.67
CA VAL A 58 -9.21 14.14 8.97
C VAL A 58 -8.38 14.53 10.19
N VAL A 59 -8.16 13.58 11.10
CA VAL A 59 -7.30 13.78 12.27
C VAL A 59 -5.86 14.05 11.83
N ALA A 60 -5.19 15.00 12.47
CA ALA A 60 -3.81 15.35 12.16
C ALA A 60 -2.87 14.14 12.32
N GLN A 61 -1.88 14.02 11.43
CA GLN A 61 -0.93 12.90 11.36
C GLN A 61 -1.54 11.51 11.09
N VAL A 62 -2.82 11.44 10.74
CA VAL A 62 -3.48 10.23 10.25
C VAL A 62 -3.51 10.23 8.71
N ILE A 63 -3.63 9.04 8.11
CA ILE A 63 -3.75 8.87 6.67
C ILE A 63 -4.98 9.64 6.16
N SER A 64 -4.72 10.57 5.23
CA SER A 64 -5.77 11.34 4.56
C SER A 64 -6.32 10.60 3.35
N ASN A 65 -5.42 9.98 2.59
CA ASN A 65 -5.75 9.19 1.41
C ASN A 65 -4.53 8.41 0.93
N GLY A 66 -4.78 7.39 0.11
CA GLY A 66 -3.72 6.66 -0.59
C GLY A 66 -4.19 6.15 -1.94
N VAL A 67 -3.23 5.87 -2.81
CA VAL A 67 -3.43 5.20 -4.09
C VAL A 67 -2.45 4.05 -4.20
N GLN A 68 -2.90 2.95 -4.76
CA GLN A 68 -2.09 1.77 -5.00
C GLN A 68 -2.45 1.17 -6.34
N VAL A 69 -1.47 0.65 -7.04
CA VAL A 69 -1.65 -0.08 -8.29
C VAL A 69 -0.71 -1.27 -8.31
N GLY A 70 -1.13 -2.36 -8.94
CA GLY A 70 -0.32 -3.55 -9.05
C GLY A 70 -0.71 -4.45 -10.20
N ALA A 71 0.21 -5.35 -10.54
CA ALA A 71 0.02 -6.40 -11.51
C ALA A 71 0.64 -7.69 -10.96
N LYS A 72 -0.06 -8.82 -11.12
CA LYS A 72 0.45 -10.14 -10.80
C LYS A 72 0.23 -11.07 -11.98
N TYR A 73 1.29 -11.74 -12.41
CA TYR A 73 1.27 -12.85 -13.34
C TYR A 73 1.53 -14.15 -12.57
N ASP A 74 0.69 -15.16 -12.76
CA ASP A 74 0.76 -16.49 -12.12
C ASP A 74 0.28 -17.53 -13.12
N ALA A 75 1.17 -17.94 -14.02
CA ALA A 75 0.89 -18.95 -15.03
C ALA A 75 2.20 -19.54 -15.56
N ASN A 76 2.10 -20.72 -16.18
CA ASN A 76 3.24 -21.41 -16.81
C ASN A 76 4.42 -21.60 -15.84
N ASN A 77 4.13 -21.97 -14.59
CA ASN A 77 5.10 -22.14 -13.50
C ASN A 77 5.85 -20.87 -13.09
N ILE A 78 5.51 -19.71 -13.63
CA ILE A 78 6.15 -18.44 -13.31
C ILE A 78 5.18 -17.59 -12.51
N ILE A 79 5.70 -17.00 -11.43
CA ILE A 79 5.01 -15.99 -10.66
C ILE A 79 5.83 -14.71 -10.76
N ALA A 80 5.21 -13.63 -11.19
CA ALA A 80 5.82 -12.31 -11.19
C ALA A 80 4.80 -11.30 -10.68
N GLY A 81 5.21 -10.41 -9.80
CA GLY A 81 4.35 -9.40 -9.22
C GLY A 81 5.07 -8.07 -9.14
N ILE A 82 4.35 -6.99 -9.39
CA ILE A 82 4.80 -5.64 -9.06
C ILE A 82 3.65 -4.86 -8.44
N ALA A 83 3.96 -4.04 -7.44
CA ALA A 83 2.99 -3.13 -6.86
C ALA A 83 3.67 -1.81 -6.49
N TYR A 84 2.92 -0.72 -6.62
CA TYR A 84 3.32 0.60 -6.18
C TYR A 84 2.20 1.23 -5.37
N GLY A 85 2.56 1.89 -4.27
CA GLY A 85 1.63 2.58 -3.40
C GLY A 85 2.16 3.94 -2.96
N ARG A 86 1.26 4.91 -2.87
CA ARG A 86 1.51 6.21 -2.25
C ARG A 86 0.42 6.52 -1.25
N THR A 87 0.81 6.87 -0.04
CA THR A 87 -0.09 7.30 1.04
C THR A 87 0.29 8.70 1.49
N ASN A 88 -0.71 9.57 1.68
CA ASN A 88 -0.53 10.91 2.22
C ASN A 88 -1.15 11.00 3.63
N TYR A 89 -0.56 11.84 4.47
CA TYR A 89 -0.96 12.06 5.84
C TYR A 89 -1.45 13.50 6.04
N ARG A 90 -2.47 13.69 6.88
CA ARG A 90 -2.96 15.03 7.22
C ARG A 90 -1.88 15.80 7.97
N GLU A 91 -1.54 16.98 7.48
CA GLU A 91 -0.61 17.87 8.17
C GLU A 91 -1.22 18.36 9.49
N ASP A 92 -0.41 18.38 10.55
CA ASP A 92 -0.79 19.01 11.81
C ASP A 92 -0.47 20.51 11.75
N LEU A 93 -1.52 21.30 11.53
CA LEU A 93 -1.49 22.76 11.42
C LEU A 93 -1.51 23.47 12.79
N ALA A 94 -1.85 22.76 13.89
CA ALA A 94 -2.00 23.36 15.21
C ALA A 94 -0.66 23.64 15.92
N LYS A 95 0.43 22.98 15.49
CA LYS A 95 1.80 23.23 15.96
C LYS A 95 2.70 23.59 14.76
N PRO A 96 2.71 24.87 14.34
CA PRO A 96 3.52 25.31 13.20
C PRO A 96 5.03 25.30 13.50
N GLU A 97 5.40 25.32 14.78
CA GLU A 97 6.75 25.57 15.30
C GLU A 97 7.52 24.26 15.50
N ASP A 98 6.86 23.22 16.02
CA ASP A 98 7.39 21.86 16.16
C ASP A 98 6.80 20.93 15.09
N LYS A 99 7.51 20.84 13.96
CA LYS A 99 7.15 19.95 12.84
C LYS A 99 8.14 18.81 12.60
N SER A 100 9.14 18.65 13.46
CA SER A 100 10.05 17.49 13.43
C SER A 100 9.24 16.22 13.78
N GLY A 101 9.45 15.15 13.01
CA GLY A 101 8.79 13.85 13.13
C GLY A 101 7.49 13.70 12.32
N LYS A 102 7.02 14.78 11.65
CA LYS A 102 5.72 14.75 10.97
C LYS A 102 5.82 14.06 9.60
N LYS A 103 5.06 12.98 9.42
CA LYS A 103 4.96 12.25 8.14
C LYS A 103 4.06 13.03 7.19
N GLN A 104 4.55 13.28 5.97
CA GLN A 104 3.73 13.87 4.91
C GLN A 104 3.24 12.80 3.94
N GLN A 105 4.15 11.93 3.54
CA GLN A 105 3.91 10.99 2.47
C GLN A 105 4.78 9.75 2.63
N VAL A 106 4.22 8.58 2.36
CA VAL A 106 4.96 7.33 2.24
C VAL A 106 4.75 6.81 0.82
N ASN A 107 5.84 6.44 0.16
CA ASN A 107 5.80 5.73 -1.13
C ASN A 107 6.41 4.34 -0.93
N GLY A 108 5.77 3.32 -1.49
CA GLY A 108 6.25 1.95 -1.47
C GLY A 108 6.23 1.37 -2.88
N ALA A 109 7.22 0.54 -3.19
CA ALA A 109 7.23 -0.33 -4.36
C ALA A 109 7.60 -1.73 -3.92
N LEU A 110 6.94 -2.74 -4.48
CA LEU A 110 7.18 -4.15 -4.21
C LEU A 110 7.34 -4.87 -5.55
N SER A 111 8.22 -5.87 -5.58
CA SER A 111 8.31 -6.81 -6.69
C SER A 111 8.58 -8.22 -6.21
N THR A 112 7.88 -9.17 -6.82
CA THR A 112 7.95 -10.60 -6.54
C THR A 112 8.35 -11.32 -7.81
N LEU A 113 9.26 -12.29 -7.69
CA LEU A 113 9.60 -13.23 -8.75
C LEU A 113 9.69 -14.64 -8.17
N GLY A 114 9.05 -15.60 -8.81
CA GLY A 114 9.05 -16.98 -8.37
C GLY A 114 8.84 -17.99 -9.48
N TYR A 115 9.21 -19.23 -9.19
CA TYR A 115 9.09 -20.37 -10.07
C TYR A 115 8.53 -21.58 -9.32
N ARG A 116 7.63 -22.32 -9.98
CA ARG A 116 6.99 -23.53 -9.47
C ARG A 116 7.53 -24.76 -10.18
N PHE A 117 8.23 -25.61 -9.44
CA PHE A 117 8.69 -26.91 -9.90
C PHE A 117 7.56 -27.92 -9.72
N SER A 118 6.73 -28.09 -10.77
CA SER A 118 5.56 -28.99 -10.74
C SER A 118 5.91 -30.43 -10.39
N ASP A 119 7.07 -30.90 -10.83
CA ASP A 119 7.53 -32.27 -10.57
C ASP A 119 7.87 -32.52 -9.08
N LEU A 120 8.16 -31.46 -8.34
CA LEU A 120 8.55 -31.50 -6.93
C LEU A 120 7.48 -30.89 -6.00
N GLY A 121 6.41 -30.31 -6.55
CA GLY A 121 5.45 -29.51 -5.81
C GLY A 121 6.06 -28.30 -5.10
N LEU A 122 7.26 -27.86 -5.52
CA LEU A 122 8.05 -26.85 -4.83
C LEU A 122 7.90 -25.49 -5.48
N LEU A 123 7.67 -24.45 -4.68
CA LEU A 123 7.69 -23.06 -5.11
C LEU A 123 8.91 -22.35 -4.50
N VAL A 124 9.69 -21.69 -5.35
CA VAL A 124 10.79 -20.83 -4.94
C VAL A 124 10.45 -19.42 -5.39
N SER A 125 10.39 -18.48 -4.46
CA SER A 125 10.11 -17.07 -4.77
C SER A 125 11.01 -16.13 -3.97
N LEU A 126 11.24 -14.96 -4.54
CA LEU A 126 11.94 -13.85 -3.93
C LEU A 126 11.02 -12.63 -3.98
N ASP A 127 10.77 -12.04 -2.82
CA ASP A 127 10.08 -10.77 -2.67
C ASP A 127 11.10 -9.68 -2.36
N SER A 128 10.92 -8.52 -2.97
CA SER A 128 11.78 -7.37 -2.73
C SER A 128 10.95 -6.11 -2.64
N GLY A 129 11.40 -5.16 -1.80
CA GLY A 129 10.61 -3.99 -1.50
C GLY A 129 11.45 -2.75 -1.24
N TYR A 130 10.88 -1.61 -1.59
CA TYR A 130 11.42 -0.30 -1.32
C TYR A 130 10.34 0.59 -0.71
N ALA A 131 10.63 1.28 0.38
CA ALA A 131 9.77 2.31 0.93
C ALA A 131 10.54 3.60 1.23
N LYS A 132 9.91 4.73 0.94
CA LYS A 132 10.42 6.06 1.24
C LYS A 132 9.37 6.89 1.99
N THR A 133 9.73 7.31 3.20
CA THR A 133 8.94 8.23 4.01
C THR A 133 9.49 9.64 3.82
N LYS A 134 8.62 10.55 3.36
CA LYS A 134 8.89 11.97 3.33
C LYS A 134 8.40 12.59 4.64
N ASN A 135 9.36 13.07 5.43
CA ASN A 135 9.12 13.80 6.66
C ASN A 135 9.30 15.30 6.40
N TYR A 136 8.54 16.14 7.10
CA TYR A 136 8.69 17.58 7.01
C TYR A 136 9.92 18.04 7.81
N LYS A 137 10.86 18.75 7.18
CA LYS A 137 12.11 19.29 7.76
C LYS A 137 13.10 18.28 8.37
N ASP A 138 12.74 17.00 8.44
CA ASP A 138 13.63 15.93 8.88
C ASP A 138 14.20 15.10 7.72
N LYS A 139 15.22 14.28 8.03
CA LYS A 139 15.78 13.32 7.09
C LYS A 139 14.69 12.38 6.56
N HIS A 140 14.66 12.23 5.24
CA HIS A 140 13.83 11.22 4.59
C HIS A 140 14.33 9.83 4.99
N GLU A 141 13.39 8.97 5.36
CA GLU A 141 13.69 7.59 5.69
C GLU A 141 13.55 6.72 4.45
N LYS A 142 14.55 5.87 4.19
CA LYS A 142 14.53 4.86 3.13
C LYS A 142 14.63 3.49 3.78
N ARG A 143 13.79 2.55 3.34
CA ARG A 143 13.80 1.17 3.80
C ARG A 143 13.85 0.25 2.57
N TYR A 144 14.68 -0.79 2.66
CA TYR A 144 14.79 -1.85 1.68
C TYR A 144 14.44 -3.16 2.36
N PHE A 145 13.73 -4.03 1.65
CA PHE A 145 13.28 -5.33 2.13
C PHE A 145 13.65 -6.39 1.10
N VAL A 146 14.10 -7.55 1.60
CA VAL A 146 14.41 -8.78 0.87
C VAL A 146 13.92 -9.94 1.73
#